data_AF-A0AAE0HKR4-F1
#
_entry.id   AF-A0AAE0HKR4-F1
#
_cell.length_a   1.000
_cell.length_b   1.000
_cell.length_c   1.000
_cell.angle_alpha   90.00
_cell.angle_beta   90.00
_cell.angle_gamma   90.00
#
_symmetry.space_group_name_H-M   'P 1'
#
loop_
_entity.id
_entity.type
_entity.pdbx_description
1 polymer ?
#
loop_
_entity_poly.entity_id
_entity_poly.type
_entity_poly.pdbx_seq_one_letter_code
_entity_poly.pdbx_strand_id
1 'polypeptide(L)'
;MFSKGLTIRGESGAGYRLVHPLGRPTANVWKAVHESDDHSEVVAKGPSKDDDEASNWPAFQHETKMQRLFSKDPLIRHLKMENVGISGFDNEKPNENPREIRVRLADLGAVSNPGTREISALTYRSPEVHFGKAWDQSTDIWSWGTILAQLLFAQVDFSSPGMYDSIAVGSLDEKTKAVRDAMAIDFDLHSLPLYADDPTSQTMLPPARPEMAYKWAEAMMNKGISQEDIQFLANTLNPLPGGRFTTVEILESGYLDI
;
A
#
# COMPACT_ATOMS: atom_id res chain seq x y z
N MET A 1 -19.05 -21.99 6.55
CA MET A 1 -17.57 -22.02 6.50
C MET A 1 -17.18 -22.40 5.08
N PHE A 2 -16.32 -21.61 4.42
CA PHE A 2 -15.91 -21.90 3.04
C PHE A 2 -14.93 -23.07 2.97
N SER A 3 -15.05 -23.89 1.92
CA SER A 3 -14.21 -25.06 1.69
C SER A 3 -13.95 -25.26 0.20
N LYS A 4 -12.86 -25.96 -0.14
CA LYS A 4 -12.52 -26.30 -1.53
C LYS A 4 -13.63 -27.14 -2.16
N GLY A 5 -14.04 -26.79 -3.38
CA GLY A 5 -15.10 -27.45 -4.13
C GLY A 5 -16.51 -26.94 -3.83
N LEU A 6 -16.68 -26.09 -2.82
CA LEU A 6 -17.97 -25.44 -2.55
C LEU A 6 -18.35 -24.52 -3.71
N THR A 7 -19.58 -24.63 -4.20
CA THR A 7 -20.15 -23.67 -5.15
C THR A 7 -20.92 -22.59 -4.39
N ILE A 8 -20.53 -21.33 -4.61
CA ILE A 8 -21.23 -20.15 -4.12
C ILE A 8 -21.96 -19.48 -5.29
N ARG A 9 -23.04 -18.73 -5.02
CA ARG A 9 -23.75 -17.95 -6.04
C ARG A 9 -23.49 -16.47 -5.84
N GLY A 10 -23.07 -15.80 -6.90
CA GLY A 10 -22.96 -14.34 -6.92
C GLY A 10 -24.32 -13.67 -7.07
N GLU A 11 -24.36 -12.34 -6.89
CA GLU A 11 -25.59 -11.54 -6.98
C GLU A 11 -26.26 -11.61 -8.36
N SER A 12 -25.49 -11.81 -9.42
CA SER A 12 -26.01 -12.03 -10.79
C SER A 12 -26.68 -13.40 -10.98
N GLY A 13 -26.69 -14.25 -9.95
CA GLY A 13 -27.16 -15.64 -10.02
C GLY A 13 -26.12 -16.62 -10.58
N ALA A 14 -24.98 -16.13 -11.06
CA ALA A 14 -23.87 -16.94 -11.54
C ALA A 14 -23.28 -17.81 -10.43
N GLY A 15 -22.99 -19.07 -10.75
CA GLY A 15 -22.32 -20.03 -9.85
C GLY A 15 -20.81 -19.91 -9.95
N TYR A 16 -20.11 -19.98 -8.80
CA TYR A 16 -18.66 -19.96 -8.71
C TYR A 16 -18.18 -21.06 -7.78
N ARG A 17 -17.26 -21.89 -8.26
CA ARG A 17 -16.69 -23.01 -7.49
C ARG A 17 -15.38 -22.58 -6.85
N LEU A 18 -15.27 -22.73 -5.52
CA LEU A 18 -14.05 -22.41 -4.77
C LEU A 18 -12.95 -23.42 -5.07
N VAL A 19 -11.79 -22.94 -5.53
CA VAL A 19 -10.67 -23.79 -6.00
C VAL A 19 -9.53 -23.82 -4.99
N HIS A 20 -9.15 -22.66 -4.44
CA HIS A 20 -8.00 -22.55 -3.55
C HIS A 20 -8.20 -21.40 -2.55
N PRO A 21 -7.96 -21.59 -1.24
CA PRO A 21 -7.98 -20.49 -0.28
C PRO A 21 -6.81 -19.53 -0.57
N LEU A 22 -7.07 -18.23 -0.59
CA LEU A 22 -6.05 -17.20 -0.73
C LEU A 22 -5.73 -16.65 0.67
N GLY A 23 -4.53 -16.93 1.19
CA GLY A 23 -4.07 -16.49 2.51
C GLY A 23 -4.01 -17.59 3.57
N ARG A 24 -4.33 -17.26 4.82
CA ARG A 24 -4.19 -18.16 6.00
C ARG A 24 -5.22 -19.32 6.00
N PRO A 25 -5.02 -20.40 6.81
CA PRO A 25 -5.87 -21.61 6.79
C PRO A 25 -7.37 -21.41 7.04
N THR A 26 -7.77 -20.32 7.69
CA THR A 26 -9.18 -19.87 7.82
C THR A 26 -9.47 -18.74 6.83
N ALA A 27 -9.16 -18.94 5.56
CA ALA A 27 -9.26 -17.89 4.55
C ALA A 27 -10.71 -17.48 4.34
N ASN A 28 -10.99 -16.20 4.53
CA ASN A 28 -12.20 -15.54 4.05
C ASN A 28 -12.08 -15.14 2.57
N VAL A 29 -10.92 -15.35 1.93
CA VAL A 29 -10.68 -15.03 0.51
C VAL A 29 -10.27 -16.29 -0.23
N TRP A 30 -10.80 -16.50 -1.42
CA TRP A 30 -10.66 -17.72 -2.19
C TRP A 30 -10.50 -17.39 -3.68
N LYS A 31 -9.65 -18.14 -4.36
CA LYS A 31 -9.70 -18.28 -5.80
C LYS A 31 -10.92 -19.15 -6.13
N ALA A 32 -11.78 -18.64 -7.00
CA ALA A 32 -12.93 -19.36 -7.51
C ALA A 32 -12.94 -19.32 -9.05
N VAL A 33 -13.64 -20.26 -9.66
CA VAL A 33 -13.85 -20.30 -11.11
C VAL A 33 -15.33 -20.29 -11.41
N HIS A 34 -15.72 -19.72 -12.55
CA HIS A 34 -17.11 -19.73 -12.98
C HIS A 34 -17.58 -21.18 -13.20
N GLU A 35 -18.79 -21.52 -12.76
CA GLU A 35 -19.29 -22.90 -12.82
C GLU A 35 -19.40 -23.44 -14.26
N SER A 36 -19.68 -22.55 -15.21
CA SER A 36 -19.76 -22.90 -16.63
C SER A 36 -18.45 -22.72 -17.41
N ASP A 37 -17.42 -22.14 -16.80
CA ASP A 37 -16.15 -21.83 -17.46
C ASP A 37 -14.99 -21.81 -16.45
N ASP A 38 -14.19 -22.87 -16.48
CA ASP A 38 -13.03 -23.03 -15.60
C ASP A 38 -11.86 -22.08 -15.97
N HIS A 39 -11.93 -21.36 -17.10
CA HIS A 39 -10.94 -20.35 -17.49
C HIS A 39 -11.22 -18.97 -16.89
N SER A 40 -12.45 -18.74 -16.43
CA SER A 40 -12.85 -17.47 -15.81
C SER A 40 -12.56 -17.51 -14.30
N GLU A 41 -11.36 -17.07 -13.92
CA GLU A 41 -10.94 -16.99 -12.53
C GLU A 41 -11.42 -15.70 -11.85
N VAL A 42 -11.94 -15.83 -10.62
CA VAL A 42 -12.38 -14.72 -9.78
C VAL A 42 -11.84 -14.87 -8.36
N VAL A 43 -11.80 -13.76 -7.63
CA VAL A 43 -11.53 -13.76 -6.19
C VAL A 43 -12.86 -13.66 -5.45
N ALA A 44 -13.22 -14.72 -4.73
CA ALA A 44 -14.37 -14.77 -3.84
C ALA A 44 -13.92 -14.40 -2.43
N LYS A 45 -14.43 -13.30 -1.88
CA LYS A 45 -14.19 -12.90 -0.49
C LYS A 45 -15.50 -13.02 0.29
N GLY A 46 -15.40 -13.40 1.56
CA GLY A 46 -16.52 -13.46 2.50
C GLY A 46 -16.73 -12.14 3.23
N PRO A 47 -17.89 -12.00 3.91
CA PRO A 47 -18.24 -10.80 4.68
C PRO A 47 -17.17 -10.44 5.71
N SER A 48 -16.99 -9.14 5.94
CA SER A 48 -16.27 -8.58 7.09
C SER A 48 -17.16 -8.61 8.34
N LYS A 49 -16.54 -8.43 9.51
CA LYS A 49 -17.26 -8.28 10.79
C LYS A 49 -18.06 -6.97 10.87
N ASP A 50 -17.69 -5.98 10.05
CA ASP A 50 -18.32 -4.67 10.00
C ASP A 50 -19.49 -4.60 8.99
N ASP A 51 -19.78 -5.70 8.28
CA ASP A 51 -20.94 -5.80 7.40
C ASP A 51 -22.20 -6.08 8.23
N ASP A 52 -23.27 -5.32 7.98
CA ASP A 52 -24.55 -5.44 8.69
C ASP A 52 -25.33 -6.69 8.23
N GLU A 53 -25.38 -7.71 9.10
CA GLU A 53 -26.13 -8.94 8.88
C GLU A 53 -27.66 -8.73 8.82
N ALA A 54 -28.19 -7.63 9.36
CA ALA A 54 -29.64 -7.40 9.50
C ALA A 54 -30.32 -6.94 8.20
N SER A 55 -29.56 -6.55 7.17
CA SER A 55 -30.08 -5.86 5.98
C SER A 55 -30.40 -6.77 4.78
N ASN A 56 -30.48 -8.10 4.95
CA ASN A 56 -30.87 -9.08 3.90
C ASN A 56 -30.05 -9.04 2.58
N TRP A 57 -28.87 -8.42 2.56
CA TRP A 57 -27.96 -8.37 1.40
C TRP A 57 -26.56 -8.90 1.77
N PRO A 58 -25.87 -9.61 0.87
CA PRO A 58 -24.68 -10.36 1.24
C PRO A 58 -23.41 -9.47 1.20
N ALA A 59 -22.82 -9.26 2.37
CA ALA A 59 -21.36 -9.29 2.60
C ALA A 59 -20.41 -8.25 2.00
N PHE A 60 -20.84 -7.21 1.29
CA PHE A 60 -19.91 -6.21 0.71
C PHE A 60 -20.41 -4.76 0.72
N GLN A 61 -21.25 -4.37 1.68
CA GLN A 61 -21.80 -3.01 1.67
C GLN A 61 -20.70 -1.97 1.89
N HIS A 62 -19.78 -2.22 2.82
CA HIS A 62 -18.72 -1.27 3.14
C HIS A 62 -17.78 -1.12 1.94
N GLU A 63 -17.17 -2.20 1.47
CA GLU A 63 -16.20 -2.16 0.36
C GLU A 63 -16.83 -1.62 -0.95
N THR A 64 -18.07 -1.98 -1.29
CA THR A 64 -18.76 -1.47 -2.49
C THR A 64 -19.16 0.00 -2.37
N LYS A 65 -19.59 0.43 -1.17
CA LYS A 65 -19.89 1.85 -0.91
C LYS A 65 -18.61 2.67 -0.99
N MET A 66 -17.52 2.20 -0.39
CA MET A 66 -16.22 2.86 -0.49
C MET A 66 -15.78 2.92 -1.95
N GLN A 67 -15.94 1.83 -2.72
CA GLN A 67 -15.71 1.80 -4.18
C GLN A 67 -16.42 2.92 -4.94
N ARG A 68 -17.66 3.23 -4.60
CA ARG A 68 -18.44 4.32 -5.22
C ARG A 68 -17.99 5.71 -4.75
N LEU A 69 -17.59 5.85 -3.49
CA LEU A 69 -17.13 7.13 -2.91
C LEU A 69 -15.71 7.51 -3.39
N PHE A 70 -14.86 6.55 -3.77
CA PHE A 70 -13.45 6.78 -4.12
C PHE A 70 -13.17 7.75 -5.26
N SER A 71 -14.12 7.97 -6.16
CA SER A 71 -13.88 8.81 -7.34
C SER A 71 -13.83 10.31 -7.01
N LYS A 72 -14.30 10.74 -5.83
CA LYS A 72 -14.49 12.17 -5.51
C LYS A 72 -14.18 12.58 -4.06
N ASP A 73 -13.82 11.63 -3.19
CA ASP A 73 -13.73 11.85 -1.74
C ASP A 73 -12.27 11.83 -1.25
N PRO A 74 -11.82 12.74 -0.36
CA PRO A 74 -10.47 12.79 0.24
C PRO A 74 -10.13 11.63 1.18
N LEU A 75 -10.72 10.45 0.96
CA LEU A 75 -10.50 9.25 1.73
C LEU A 75 -9.09 8.67 1.53
N ILE A 76 -8.51 8.12 2.60
CA ILE A 76 -7.18 7.50 2.61
C ILE A 76 -7.33 5.99 2.41
N ARG A 77 -6.60 5.41 1.46
CA ARG A 77 -6.76 4.03 0.94
C ARG A 77 -5.86 2.99 1.61
N HIS A 78 -4.92 3.40 2.46
CA HIS A 78 -4.00 2.51 3.19
C HIS A 78 -3.19 1.61 2.24
N LEU A 79 -2.56 2.21 1.23
CA LEU A 79 -1.85 1.49 0.18
C LEU A 79 -0.67 0.67 0.74
N LYS A 80 -0.52 -0.55 0.22
CA LYS A 80 0.60 -1.46 0.44
C LYS A 80 0.68 -2.45 -0.73
N MET A 81 1.83 -3.08 -0.98
CA MET A 81 1.99 -3.99 -2.12
C MET A 81 0.97 -5.14 -2.10
N GLU A 82 0.60 -5.65 -0.92
CA GLU A 82 -0.37 -6.73 -0.77
C GLU A 82 -1.81 -6.35 -1.14
N ASN A 83 -2.10 -5.05 -1.23
CA ASN A 83 -3.40 -4.52 -1.62
C ASN A 83 -3.44 -4.14 -3.12
N VAL A 84 -2.39 -4.45 -3.88
CA VAL A 84 -2.33 -4.23 -5.33
C VAL A 84 -2.50 -5.57 -6.05
N GLY A 85 -3.68 -5.81 -6.59
CA GLY A 85 -3.99 -6.98 -7.39
C GLY A 85 -3.50 -6.82 -8.83
N ILE A 86 -2.74 -7.79 -9.32
CA ILE A 86 -2.20 -7.81 -10.69
C ILE A 86 -2.78 -9.02 -11.42
N SER A 87 -3.17 -8.83 -12.68
CA SER A 87 -3.74 -9.88 -13.55
C SER A 87 -3.40 -9.59 -15.00
N GLY A 88 -3.74 -10.51 -15.90
CA GLY A 88 -3.48 -10.33 -17.34
C GLY A 88 -2.02 -10.52 -17.74
N PHE A 89 -1.28 -11.35 -17.00
CA PHE A 89 0.07 -11.79 -17.37
C PHE A 89 0.12 -13.32 -17.35
N ASP A 90 0.95 -13.90 -18.22
CA ASP A 90 1.32 -15.31 -18.21
C ASP A 90 2.80 -15.43 -17.85
N ASN A 91 3.10 -16.20 -16.80
CA ASN A 91 4.48 -16.40 -16.33
C ASN A 91 5.34 -17.16 -17.35
N GLU A 92 4.74 -18.03 -18.16
CA GLU A 92 5.45 -18.78 -19.20
C GLU A 92 5.59 -17.97 -20.49
N LYS A 93 4.69 -17.01 -20.70
CA LYS A 93 4.66 -16.13 -21.88
C LYS A 93 4.43 -14.68 -21.46
N PRO A 94 5.48 -13.99 -20.98
CA PRO A 94 5.39 -12.59 -20.61
C PRO A 94 4.82 -11.76 -21.75
N ASN A 95 3.93 -10.83 -21.43
CA ASN A 95 3.31 -9.97 -22.43
C ASN A 95 4.37 -9.13 -23.15
N GLU A 96 4.24 -8.97 -24.46
CA GLU A 96 5.07 -8.03 -25.23
C GLU A 96 4.74 -6.57 -24.88
N ASN A 97 3.46 -6.31 -24.55
CA ASN A 97 2.98 -4.99 -24.16
C ASN A 97 2.66 -4.97 -22.65
N PRO A 98 3.40 -4.20 -21.83
CA PRO A 98 3.14 -4.10 -20.39
C PRO A 98 1.77 -3.49 -20.06
N ARG A 99 1.15 -2.74 -20.99
CA ARG A 99 -0.20 -2.17 -20.80
C ARG A 99 -1.32 -3.23 -20.80
N GLU A 100 -1.00 -4.47 -21.15
CA GLU A 100 -1.93 -5.61 -21.04
C GLU A 100 -2.05 -6.12 -19.59
N ILE A 101 -1.09 -5.77 -18.73
CA ILE A 101 -1.14 -6.04 -17.31
C ILE A 101 -2.25 -5.18 -16.69
N ARG A 102 -3.20 -5.83 -16.03
CA ARG A 102 -4.33 -5.18 -15.36
C ARG A 102 -4.05 -5.07 -13.87
N VAL A 103 -3.93 -3.84 -13.39
CA VAL A 103 -3.71 -3.50 -11.98
C VAL A 103 -5.02 -3.04 -11.34
N ARG A 104 -5.32 -3.51 -10.12
CA ARG A 104 -6.49 -3.11 -9.34
C ARG A 104 -6.11 -2.91 -7.88
N LEU A 105 -6.67 -1.88 -7.25
CA LEU A 105 -6.61 -1.74 -5.79
C LEU A 105 -7.62 -2.70 -5.14
N ALA A 106 -7.20 -3.38 -4.09
CA ALA A 106 -7.98 -4.30 -3.29
C ALA A 106 -8.00 -3.86 -1.83
N ASP A 107 -8.89 -4.48 -1.04
CA ASP A 107 -8.98 -4.30 0.41
C ASP A 107 -9.27 -2.86 0.85
N LEU A 108 -10.40 -2.34 0.35
CA LEU A 108 -10.87 -0.99 0.64
C LEU A 108 -11.71 -0.92 1.93
N GLY A 109 -11.63 -1.96 2.75
CA GLY A 109 -12.34 -2.06 4.03
C GLY A 109 -11.73 -1.23 5.16
N ALA A 110 -10.46 -0.82 5.02
CA ALA A 110 -9.74 -0.07 6.04
C ALA A 110 -9.74 1.45 5.80
N VAL A 111 -10.42 1.92 4.75
CA VAL A 111 -10.35 3.31 4.29
C VAL A 111 -10.88 4.29 5.34
N SER A 112 -10.24 5.45 5.41
CA SER A 112 -10.43 6.41 6.49
C SER A 112 -10.69 7.83 5.99
N ASN A 113 -11.44 8.59 6.77
CA ASN A 113 -11.39 10.05 6.69
C ASN A 113 -10.06 10.57 7.25
N PRO A 114 -9.60 11.77 6.82
CA PRO A 114 -8.49 12.48 7.44
C PRO A 114 -8.60 12.54 8.96
N GLY A 115 -7.47 12.48 9.67
CA GLY A 115 -7.48 12.39 11.13
C GLY A 115 -6.09 12.37 11.74
N THR A 116 -6.00 11.86 12.97
CA THR A 116 -4.75 11.76 13.75
C THR A 116 -4.48 10.35 14.28
N ARG A 117 -5.41 9.41 14.04
CA ARG A 117 -5.29 8.02 14.53
C ARG A 117 -4.19 7.28 13.78
N GLU A 118 -3.67 6.22 14.37
CA GLU A 118 -2.73 5.35 13.67
C GLU A 118 -3.42 4.62 12.50
N ILE A 119 -2.79 4.67 11.33
CA ILE A 119 -3.24 4.05 10.07
C ILE A 119 -2.06 3.45 9.31
N SER A 120 -2.36 2.75 8.21
CA SER A 120 -1.40 2.09 7.31
C SER A 120 -0.53 1.00 7.95
N ALA A 121 -0.05 0.07 7.13
CA ALA A 121 0.94 -0.92 7.56
C ALA A 121 2.29 -0.22 7.81
N LEU A 122 3.07 -0.71 8.79
CA LEU A 122 4.28 -0.05 9.31
C LEU A 122 5.23 0.44 8.20
N THR A 123 5.58 -0.43 7.26
CA THR A 123 6.52 -0.12 6.16
C THR A 123 6.07 1.03 5.27
N TYR A 124 4.76 1.17 5.07
CA TYR A 124 4.15 2.13 4.14
C TYR A 124 3.62 3.38 4.84
N ARG A 125 3.74 3.43 6.17
CA ARG A 125 3.18 4.50 6.99
C ARG A 125 4.02 5.76 6.81
N SER A 126 3.36 6.89 6.66
CA SER A 126 4.02 8.18 6.50
C SER A 126 4.57 8.73 7.82
N PRO A 127 5.53 9.68 7.79
CA PRO A 127 6.13 10.22 9.00
C PRO A 127 5.09 10.92 9.88
N GLU A 128 4.19 11.71 9.32
CA GLU A 128 3.15 12.42 10.07
C GLU A 128 2.26 11.44 10.86
N VAL A 129 1.99 10.25 10.35
CA VAL A 129 1.23 9.20 11.07
C VAL A 129 2.09 8.59 12.18
N HIS A 130 3.37 8.28 11.92
CA HIS A 130 4.29 7.76 12.96
C HIS A 130 4.50 8.70 14.14
N PHE A 131 4.35 10.00 13.91
CA PHE A 131 4.52 11.06 14.91
C PHE A 131 3.17 11.60 15.44
N GLY A 132 2.05 10.94 15.14
CA GLY A 132 0.73 11.27 15.69
C GLY A 132 0.17 12.63 15.24
N LYS A 133 0.64 13.14 14.09
CA LYS A 133 0.18 14.39 13.49
C LYS A 133 -1.14 14.19 12.75
N ALA A 134 -1.75 15.32 12.39
CA ALA A 134 -2.87 15.30 11.46
C ALA A 134 -2.39 14.86 10.07
N TRP A 135 -3.17 14.02 9.43
CA TRP A 135 -2.89 13.43 8.13
C TRP A 135 -4.13 13.45 7.23
N ASP A 136 -3.89 13.39 5.93
CA ASP A 136 -4.88 13.44 4.86
C ASP A 136 -4.47 12.54 3.67
N GLN A 137 -5.02 12.79 2.48
CA GLN A 137 -4.71 12.04 1.25
C GLN A 137 -3.21 12.02 0.88
N SER A 138 -2.39 12.95 1.36
CA SER A 138 -0.94 12.93 1.14
C SER A 138 -0.26 11.70 1.74
N THR A 139 -0.89 11.02 2.70
CA THR A 139 -0.42 9.73 3.23
C THR A 139 -0.54 8.60 2.20
N ASP A 140 -1.54 8.63 1.30
CA ASP A 140 -1.62 7.68 0.19
C ASP A 140 -0.46 7.90 -0.80
N ILE A 141 -0.06 9.15 -1.05
CA ILE A 141 1.09 9.47 -1.91
C ILE A 141 2.38 8.89 -1.32
N TRP A 142 2.61 9.06 -0.01
CA TRP A 142 3.75 8.45 0.66
C TRP A 142 3.75 6.92 0.52
N SER A 143 2.60 6.31 0.80
CA SER A 143 2.44 4.86 0.72
C SER A 143 2.70 4.34 -0.70
N TRP A 144 2.20 5.05 -1.71
CA TRP A 144 2.45 4.78 -3.13
C TRP A 144 3.92 4.97 -3.52
N GLY A 145 4.57 6.05 -3.07
CA GLY A 145 5.99 6.27 -3.28
C GLY A 145 6.87 5.18 -2.67
N THR A 146 6.46 4.65 -1.51
CA THR A 146 7.14 3.50 -0.87
C THR A 146 6.97 2.24 -1.72
N ILE A 147 5.78 1.99 -2.27
CA ILE A 147 5.57 0.88 -3.23
C ILE A 147 6.47 1.05 -4.46
N LEU A 148 6.52 2.24 -5.06
CA LEU A 148 7.37 2.53 -6.21
C LEU A 148 8.84 2.31 -5.89
N ALA A 149 9.32 2.79 -4.74
CA ALA A 149 10.69 2.58 -4.29
C ALA A 149 11.04 1.09 -4.16
N GLN A 150 10.14 0.27 -3.61
CA GLN A 150 10.33 -1.17 -3.52
C GLN A 150 10.34 -1.85 -4.89
N LEU A 151 9.49 -1.42 -5.83
CA LEU A 151 9.50 -1.94 -7.20
C LEU A 151 10.79 -1.61 -7.93
N LEU A 152 11.31 -0.38 -7.78
CA LEU A 152 12.59 0.03 -8.35
C LEU A 152 13.77 -0.77 -7.76
N PHE A 153 13.77 -1.00 -6.44
CA PHE A 153 14.75 -1.90 -5.82
C PHE A 153 14.64 -3.32 -6.37
N ALA A 154 13.43 -3.85 -6.52
CA ALA A 154 13.22 -5.21 -7.00
C ALA A 154 13.68 -5.41 -8.46
N GLN A 155 13.69 -4.35 -9.28
CA GLN A 155 14.24 -4.41 -10.65
C GLN A 155 15.74 -4.67 -10.68
N VAL A 156 16.48 -4.11 -9.72
CA VAL A 156 17.94 -4.21 -9.66
C VAL A 156 18.44 -5.30 -8.71
N ASP A 157 17.64 -5.64 -7.70
CA ASP A 157 17.96 -6.64 -6.67
C ASP A 157 16.67 -7.23 -6.06
N PHE A 158 16.03 -8.14 -6.78
CA PHE A 158 14.77 -8.78 -6.38
C PHE A 158 14.86 -9.55 -5.04
N SER A 159 16.05 -9.95 -4.63
CA SER A 159 16.27 -10.72 -3.40
C SER A 159 16.40 -9.86 -2.15
N SER A 160 16.66 -8.56 -2.32
CA SER A 160 16.80 -7.64 -1.19
C SER A 160 15.44 -7.29 -0.60
N PRO A 161 15.32 -7.24 0.74
CA PRO A 161 14.19 -6.58 1.39
C PRO A 161 14.06 -5.14 0.88
N GLY A 162 12.81 -4.70 0.71
CA GLY A 162 12.47 -3.35 0.30
C GLY A 162 12.75 -2.31 1.38
N MET A 163 12.53 -1.03 1.06
CA MET A 163 12.68 0.08 2.01
C MET A 163 11.88 -0.18 3.30
N TYR A 164 12.56 -0.13 4.45
CA TYR A 164 12.03 -0.43 5.81
C TYR A 164 11.47 -1.84 6.03
N ASP A 165 11.40 -2.67 5.00
CA ASP A 165 10.95 -4.04 5.16
C ASP A 165 12.00 -4.85 5.91
N SER A 166 11.54 -5.69 6.84
CA SER A 166 12.40 -6.54 7.67
C SER A 166 13.51 -5.81 8.45
N ILE A 167 13.38 -4.49 8.68
CA ILE A 167 14.41 -3.66 9.34
C ILE A 167 14.70 -4.10 10.79
N ALA A 168 13.74 -4.74 11.45
CA ALA A 168 13.89 -5.27 12.80
C ALA A 168 13.08 -6.56 12.99
N VAL A 169 13.62 -7.46 13.82
CA VAL A 169 12.92 -8.63 14.35
C VAL A 169 12.56 -8.35 15.82
N GLY A 170 11.35 -8.69 16.22
CA GLY A 170 10.88 -8.42 17.57
C GLY A 170 9.37 -8.18 17.64
N SER A 171 8.95 -7.58 18.75
CA SER A 171 7.60 -7.10 18.99
C SER A 171 7.16 -6.02 18.00
N LEU A 172 5.86 -5.76 17.94
CA LEU A 172 5.31 -4.71 17.09
C LEU A 172 5.86 -3.32 17.47
N ASP A 173 6.04 -3.06 18.77
CA ASP A 173 6.55 -1.78 19.28
C ASP A 173 8.01 -1.56 18.88
N GLU A 174 8.84 -2.60 18.98
CA GLU A 174 10.25 -2.55 18.55
C GLU A 174 10.35 -2.29 17.04
N LYS A 175 9.54 -2.98 16.23
CA LYS A 175 9.48 -2.75 14.78
C LYS A 175 9.00 -1.34 14.43
N THR A 176 7.95 -0.87 15.10
CA THR A 176 7.41 0.48 14.91
C THR A 176 8.46 1.52 15.23
N LYS A 177 9.19 1.35 16.34
CA LYS A 177 10.29 2.24 16.71
C LYS A 177 11.41 2.19 15.67
N ALA A 178 11.82 1.01 15.22
CA ALA A 178 12.90 0.88 14.24
C ALA A 178 12.57 1.56 12.91
N VAL A 179 11.36 1.37 12.39
CA VAL A 179 10.90 2.05 11.15
C VAL A 179 10.85 3.57 11.37
N ARG A 180 10.25 4.03 12.48
CA ARG A 180 10.17 5.47 12.80
C ARG A 180 11.55 6.11 12.92
N ASP A 181 12.48 5.46 13.61
CA ASP A 181 13.83 5.98 13.80
C ASP A 181 14.59 6.04 12.46
N ALA A 182 14.52 4.99 11.66
CA ALA A 182 15.17 4.95 10.35
C ALA A 182 14.61 6.04 9.42
N MET A 183 13.28 6.15 9.33
CA MET A 183 12.61 7.20 8.58
C MET A 183 12.97 8.61 9.07
N ALA A 184 13.09 8.79 10.39
CA ALA A 184 13.47 10.07 10.97
C ALA A 184 14.89 10.51 10.56
N ILE A 185 15.81 9.55 10.42
CA ILE A 185 17.18 9.78 9.96
C ILE A 185 17.22 9.97 8.45
N ASP A 186 16.60 9.06 7.69
CA ASP A 186 16.63 9.02 6.22
C ASP A 186 16.07 10.29 5.58
N PHE A 187 15.13 10.96 6.24
CA PHE A 187 14.50 12.20 5.78
C PHE A 187 14.81 13.41 6.67
N ASP A 188 15.79 13.29 7.57
CA ASP A 188 16.26 14.36 8.47
C ASP A 188 15.12 15.13 9.15
N LEU A 189 14.21 14.42 9.82
CA LEU A 189 13.03 15.06 10.43
C LEU A 189 13.39 16.09 11.52
N HIS A 190 14.62 16.06 12.03
CA HIS A 190 15.15 17.06 12.96
C HIS A 190 15.31 18.45 12.35
N SER A 191 15.45 18.58 11.02
CA SER A 191 15.53 19.88 10.35
C SER A 191 14.18 20.47 9.99
N LEU A 192 13.08 19.74 10.24
CA LEU A 192 11.74 20.09 9.82
C LEU A 192 10.89 20.57 11.01
N PRO A 193 10.43 21.85 11.02
CA PRO A 193 9.65 22.42 12.14
C PRO A 193 8.43 21.59 12.57
N LEU A 194 7.77 20.91 11.61
CA LEU A 194 6.61 20.05 11.88
C LEU A 194 6.89 18.98 12.96
N TYR A 195 8.13 18.48 13.00
CA TYR A 195 8.58 17.46 13.94
C TYR A 195 9.52 18.03 15.00
N ALA A 196 10.44 18.92 14.60
CA ALA A 196 11.46 19.47 15.47
C ALA A 196 10.90 20.42 16.55
N ASP A 197 9.84 21.16 16.27
CA ASP A 197 9.30 22.16 17.20
C ASP A 197 8.14 21.62 18.06
N ASP A 198 7.72 20.37 17.83
CA ASP A 198 6.61 19.74 18.56
C ASP A 198 7.11 18.88 19.72
N PRO A 199 6.72 19.19 20.97
CA PRO A 199 7.19 18.44 22.15
C PRO A 199 6.88 16.94 22.09
N THR A 200 5.72 16.55 21.57
CA THR A 200 5.35 15.14 21.46
C THR A 200 6.31 14.41 20.51
N SER A 201 6.59 15.00 19.35
CA SER A 201 7.51 14.45 18.36
C SER A 201 8.94 14.37 18.85
N GLN A 202 9.41 15.39 19.58
CA GLN A 202 10.74 15.40 20.19
C GLN A 202 10.99 14.20 21.12
N THR A 203 9.96 13.73 21.84
CA THR A 203 10.09 12.52 22.70
C THR A 203 10.23 11.22 21.90
N MET A 204 9.85 11.23 20.62
CA MET A 204 9.83 10.06 19.74
C MET A 204 10.98 10.04 18.73
N LEU A 205 11.60 11.20 18.47
CA LEU A 205 12.72 11.33 17.53
C LEU A 205 13.96 10.57 18.05
N PRO A 206 14.68 9.83 17.19
CA PRO A 206 15.98 9.28 17.54
C PRO A 206 17.03 10.41 17.65
N PRO A 207 18.24 10.15 18.17
CA PRO A 207 19.34 11.10 18.06
C PRO A 207 19.56 11.54 16.60
N ALA A 208 19.74 12.85 16.38
CA ALA A 208 19.96 13.40 15.05
C ALA A 208 21.22 12.83 14.40
N ARG A 209 21.14 12.54 13.10
CA ARG A 209 22.24 12.01 12.26
C ARG A 209 22.20 12.64 10.87
N PRO A 210 22.41 13.96 10.75
CA PRO A 210 22.30 14.66 9.46
C PRO A 210 23.26 14.11 8.39
N GLU A 211 24.39 13.54 8.80
CA GLU A 211 25.35 12.86 7.91
C GLU A 211 24.83 11.56 7.29
N MET A 212 23.69 11.06 7.76
CA MET A 212 23.02 9.86 7.26
C MET A 212 21.77 10.19 6.44
N ALA A 213 21.36 11.46 6.39
CA ALA A 213 20.18 11.90 5.68
C ALA A 213 20.27 11.56 4.18
N TYR A 214 19.16 11.10 3.59
CA TYR A 214 19.01 10.77 2.18
C TYR A 214 19.97 9.70 1.63
N LYS A 215 20.67 8.94 2.49
CA LYS A 215 21.54 7.83 2.04
C LYS A 215 20.80 6.71 1.32
N TRP A 216 19.49 6.61 1.47
CA TRP A 216 18.66 5.73 0.66
C TRP A 216 18.77 6.06 -0.84
N ALA A 217 18.87 7.35 -1.21
CA ALA A 217 19.02 7.78 -2.60
C ALA A 217 20.40 7.40 -3.16
N GLU A 218 21.46 7.58 -2.38
CA GLU A 218 22.81 7.10 -2.74
C GLU A 218 22.84 5.58 -2.90
N ALA A 219 22.19 4.85 -1.99
CA ALA A 219 22.10 3.39 -2.06
C ALA A 219 21.35 2.91 -3.32
N MET A 220 20.26 3.59 -3.70
CA MET A 220 19.52 3.34 -4.93
C MET A 220 20.39 3.59 -6.17
N MET A 221 21.08 4.73 -6.21
CA MET A 221 21.97 5.09 -7.33
C MET A 221 23.11 4.10 -7.48
N ASN A 222 23.74 3.67 -6.38
CA ASN A 222 24.81 2.67 -6.38
C ASN A 222 24.34 1.29 -6.86
N LYS A 223 23.04 0.97 -6.73
CA LYS A 223 22.43 -0.25 -7.27
C LYS A 223 21.99 -0.11 -8.73
N GLY A 224 22.18 1.06 -9.35
CA GLY A 224 21.89 1.29 -10.77
C GLY A 224 20.49 1.84 -11.07
N ILE A 225 19.75 2.30 -10.05
CA ILE A 225 18.50 3.04 -10.26
C ILE A 225 18.82 4.43 -10.81
N SER A 226 18.03 4.92 -11.76
CA SER A 226 18.33 6.16 -12.47
C SER A 226 18.17 7.39 -11.57
N GLN A 227 18.89 8.47 -11.89
CA GLN A 227 18.73 9.75 -11.18
C GLN A 227 17.33 10.33 -11.35
N GLU A 228 16.67 10.07 -12.48
CA GLU A 228 15.29 10.50 -12.76
C GLU A 228 14.31 9.83 -11.80
N ASP A 229 14.40 8.50 -11.64
CA ASP A 229 13.57 7.73 -10.70
C ASP A 229 13.78 8.21 -9.26
N ILE A 230 15.04 8.45 -8.86
CA ILE A 230 15.39 8.91 -7.51
C ILE A 230 14.84 10.31 -7.25
N GLN A 231 14.94 11.22 -8.23
CA GLN A 231 14.42 12.57 -8.11
C GLN A 231 12.89 12.58 -8.03
N PHE A 232 12.23 11.72 -8.82
CA PHE A 232 10.79 11.54 -8.77
C PHE A 232 10.34 10.98 -7.40
N LEU A 233 11.07 9.99 -6.87
CA LEU A 233 10.85 9.46 -5.53
C LEU A 233 11.06 10.52 -4.45
N ALA A 234 12.09 11.37 -4.55
CA ALA A 234 12.34 12.43 -3.57
C ALA A 234 11.19 13.44 -3.48
N ASN A 235 10.55 13.76 -4.62
CA ASN A 235 9.37 14.63 -4.64
C ASN A 235 8.11 13.93 -4.12
N THR A 236 8.00 12.61 -4.31
CA THR A 236 6.86 11.81 -3.83
C THR A 236 6.97 11.49 -2.33
N LEU A 237 8.16 11.16 -1.86
CA LEU A 237 8.50 10.82 -0.47
C LEU A 237 8.98 12.05 0.31
N ASN A 238 8.42 13.22 0.03
CA ASN A 238 8.69 14.40 0.84
C ASN A 238 8.17 14.17 2.28
N PRO A 239 9.00 14.35 3.32
CA PRO A 239 8.57 14.15 4.71
C PRO A 239 7.53 15.17 5.19
N LEU A 240 7.39 16.30 4.51
CA LEU A 240 6.31 17.26 4.75
C LEU A 240 5.10 16.90 3.86
N PRO A 241 3.92 16.64 4.45
CA PRO A 241 2.70 16.32 3.69
C PRO A 241 2.40 17.27 2.52
N GLY A 242 2.51 18.58 2.76
CA GLY A 242 2.24 19.60 1.74
C GLY A 242 3.37 19.84 0.73
N GLY A 243 4.51 19.16 0.89
CA GLY A 243 5.63 19.21 -0.06
C GLY A 243 5.70 17.99 -0.99
N ARG A 244 4.80 17.01 -0.82
CA ARG A 244 4.71 15.85 -1.71
C ARG A 244 4.02 16.22 -3.00
N PHE A 245 4.37 15.53 -4.08
CA PHE A 245 3.52 15.54 -5.26
C PHE A 245 2.08 15.12 -4.93
N THR A 246 1.13 15.77 -5.58
CA THR A 246 -0.26 15.35 -5.64
C THR A 246 -0.45 14.30 -6.73
N THR A 247 -1.58 13.61 -6.71
CA THR A 247 -1.96 12.68 -7.81
C THR A 247 -1.97 13.39 -9.16
N VAL A 248 -2.40 14.65 -9.22
CA VAL A 248 -2.43 15.43 -10.46
C VAL A 248 -1.01 15.70 -10.95
N GLU A 249 -0.12 16.17 -10.09
CA GLU A 249 1.28 16.41 -10.45
C GLU A 249 1.99 15.13 -10.90
N ILE A 250 1.72 13.99 -10.26
CA ILE A 250 2.24 12.68 -10.70
C ILE A 250 1.77 12.36 -12.13
N LEU A 251 0.46 12.48 -12.40
CA LEU A 251 -0.11 12.17 -13.72
C LEU A 251 0.35 13.15 -14.81
N GLU A 252 0.55 14.41 -14.46
CA GLU A 252 0.99 15.47 -15.40
C GLU A 252 2.51 15.54 -15.56
N SER A 253 3.28 14.85 -14.72
CA SER A 253 4.75 14.85 -14.79
C SER A 253 5.32 14.20 -16.04
N GLY A 254 4.54 13.37 -16.74
CA GLY A 254 5.01 12.54 -17.85
C GLY A 254 5.86 11.34 -17.42
N TYR A 255 6.19 11.19 -16.13
CA TYR A 255 7.01 10.08 -15.63
C TYR A 255 6.36 8.71 -15.86
N LEU A 256 5.03 8.65 -15.88
CA LEU A 256 4.27 7.42 -16.11
C LEU A 256 3.96 7.16 -17.61
N ASP A 257 4.40 8.04 -18.51
CA ASP A 257 4.18 7.89 -19.95
C ASP A 257 5.21 6.91 -20.54
N ILE A 258 4.90 5.62 -20.42
CA ILE A 258 5.69 4.49 -20.98
C ILE A 258 5.11 4.05 -22.33
#